data_AF-A0A7Y3SWB4-F1
#
_entry.id   AF-A0A7Y3SWB4-F1
#
_cell.length_a   1.000
_cell.length_b   1.000
_cell.length_c   1.000
_cell.angle_alpha   90.00
_cell.angle_beta   90.00
_cell.angle_gamma   90.00
#
_symmetry.space_group_name_H-M   'P 1'
#
loop_
_entity.id
_entity.type
_entity.pdbx_description
1 polymer ?
#
loop_
_entity_poly.entity_id
_entity_poly.type
_entity_poly.pdbx_seq_one_letter_code
_entity_poly.pdbx_strand_id
1 'polypeptide(L)'
;MGLKNAKIFLLYGCNDENLVNNIYNYFKDNYCIKLHRVKIDIETEKSIKEYIKSISEIDYAILLVSDSFLTSENCINEFLKVLKDKKYENKIFPVASSTKIFSSTEITKSKNISEEKYRVLTSPNLYNTGKHKNKKDNKDTFLNIIADKNNSQNIDVKTRIVDKLKEKGFLKKFNIITVGEGLGDCFFIEISNDYWETVVMIDGRDGKGNSYKQVKEKIEEYQNKGQGIDYLIVTHIDSDHINGINNILQLDEMDARKAFEKTVIIYNYVTKPVVNYEHALKFEECIVDNIVIPTCKNNYIPYSCPCLKILSLKKRQYFDPREQQGYKDCAYLTLVHPSDKIEINDVYNDYIKKTSKEKKQPDQELVNRHSIAFLLEYGDVVVLFTGDSSIEIIKNKIHNLKNMEDRKINLIKIPHHGSKDNNTGLVEFAQVHECSKFLVTGEKKWNKKHPSSDLVEELVNGIGDNMHIYTNVELNIYEEKIFRDTEIDMMGD
;
A
#
# COMPACT_ATOMS: atom_id res chain seq x y z
N MET A 1 -6.85 23.08 -6.37
CA MET A 1 -5.46 22.62 -6.57
C MET A 1 -5.40 21.12 -6.78
N GLY A 2 -5.58 20.68 -8.04
CA GLY A 2 -5.26 19.31 -8.42
C GLY A 2 -3.77 19.04 -8.19
N LEU A 3 -3.43 17.86 -7.68
CA LEU A 3 -2.04 17.49 -7.46
C LEU A 3 -1.40 17.13 -8.79
N LYS A 4 -0.33 17.87 -9.10
CA LYS A 4 0.51 17.71 -10.27
C LYS A 4 1.32 16.42 -10.05
N ASN A 5 1.37 15.52 -11.05
CA ASN A 5 2.29 14.39 -10.99
C ASN A 5 3.71 14.94 -10.83
N ALA A 6 4.42 14.46 -9.81
CA ALA A 6 5.78 14.91 -9.51
C ALA A 6 6.71 14.62 -10.69
N LYS A 7 7.36 15.65 -11.22
CA LYS A 7 8.37 15.55 -12.29
C LYS A 7 9.72 15.20 -11.68
N ILE A 8 10.02 13.91 -11.62
CA ILE A 8 11.26 13.36 -11.08
C ILE A 8 12.23 13.05 -12.22
N PHE A 9 13.43 13.61 -12.16
CA PHE A 9 14.45 13.45 -13.18
C PHE A 9 15.60 12.55 -12.71
N LEU A 10 16.10 11.70 -13.60
CA LEU A 10 17.32 10.92 -13.40
C LEU A 10 18.42 11.50 -14.30
N LEU A 11 19.36 12.20 -13.67
CA LEU A 11 20.50 12.85 -14.31
C LEU A 11 21.71 11.91 -14.31
N TYR A 12 22.37 11.71 -15.45
CA TYR A 12 23.50 10.78 -15.57
C TYR A 12 24.50 11.21 -16.65
N GLY A 13 25.74 10.71 -16.54
CA GLY A 13 26.81 10.99 -17.51
C GLY A 13 26.73 10.12 -18.77
N CYS A 14 27.42 10.52 -19.84
CA CYS A 14 27.31 9.90 -21.16
C CYS A 14 27.54 8.37 -21.19
N ASN A 15 28.36 7.87 -20.26
CA ASN A 15 28.86 6.51 -20.20
C ASN A 15 28.03 5.58 -19.29
N ASP A 16 26.96 6.09 -18.66
CA ASP A 16 26.20 5.35 -17.65
C ASP A 16 24.88 4.74 -18.17
N GLU A 17 24.70 4.66 -19.50
CA GLU A 17 23.43 4.29 -20.15
C GLU A 17 22.89 2.92 -19.68
N ASN A 18 23.77 1.92 -19.52
CA ASN A 18 23.37 0.57 -19.10
C ASN A 18 22.83 0.55 -17.65
N LEU A 19 23.51 1.23 -16.74
CA LEU A 19 23.08 1.34 -15.35
C LEU A 19 21.78 2.13 -15.24
N VAL A 20 21.65 3.20 -16.02
CA VAL A 20 20.45 4.02 -16.07
C VAL A 20 19.27 3.26 -16.67
N ASN A 21 19.48 2.42 -17.69
CA ASN A 21 18.45 1.54 -18.22
C ASN A 21 18.02 0.52 -17.15
N ASN A 22 18.95 -0.05 -16.38
CA ASN A 22 18.63 -0.94 -15.27
C ASN A 22 17.77 -0.24 -14.20
N ILE A 23 18.16 0.98 -13.78
CA ILE A 23 17.40 1.78 -12.81
C ILE A 23 16.04 2.18 -13.39
N TYR A 24 16.00 2.69 -14.61
CA TYR A 24 14.78 3.15 -15.27
C TYR A 24 13.77 2.01 -15.43
N ASN A 25 14.21 0.85 -15.92
CA ASN A 25 13.34 -0.32 -16.07
C ASN A 25 12.89 -0.80 -14.68
N TYR A 26 13.78 -0.89 -13.69
CA TYR A 26 13.38 -1.23 -12.33
C TYR A 26 12.27 -0.29 -11.79
N PHE A 27 12.41 1.03 -11.93
CA PHE A 27 11.37 1.95 -11.46
C PHE A 27 10.10 1.93 -12.31
N LYS A 28 10.22 1.71 -13.61
CA LYS A 28 9.08 1.55 -14.52
C LYS A 28 8.28 0.29 -14.19
N ASP A 29 8.97 -0.81 -13.89
CA ASP A 29 8.39 -2.14 -13.69
C ASP A 29 7.94 -2.35 -12.24
N ASN A 30 8.50 -1.61 -11.27
CA ASN A 30 8.26 -1.79 -9.84
C ASN A 30 7.71 -0.54 -9.13
N TYR A 31 7.39 0.58 -9.79
CA TYR A 31 6.79 1.72 -9.09
C TYR A 31 5.94 2.58 -10.04
N CYS A 32 4.84 3.16 -9.54
CA CYS A 32 3.97 4.05 -10.32
C CYS A 32 4.54 5.49 -10.41
N ILE A 33 5.81 5.61 -10.83
CA ILE A 33 6.52 6.88 -11.01
C ILE A 33 7.28 6.89 -12.33
N LYS A 34 7.15 8.00 -13.07
CA LYS A 34 7.86 8.22 -14.32
C LYS A 34 9.18 8.95 -14.07
N LEU A 35 10.29 8.24 -14.17
CA LEU A 35 11.61 8.87 -14.18
C LEU A 35 11.91 9.50 -15.54
N HIS A 36 12.13 10.80 -15.57
CA HIS A 36 12.57 11.52 -16.77
C HIS A 36 14.10 11.41 -16.90
N ARG A 37 14.57 10.60 -17.84
CA ARG A 37 16.00 10.40 -18.11
C ARG A 37 16.63 11.63 -18.75
N VAL A 38 17.78 12.04 -18.24
CA VAL A 38 18.56 13.15 -18.78
C VAL A 38 20.02 12.76 -18.86
N LYS A 39 20.51 12.68 -20.10
CA LYS A 39 21.92 12.51 -20.39
C LYS A 39 22.61 13.87 -20.32
N ILE A 40 23.61 13.98 -19.45
CA ILE A 40 24.46 15.16 -19.32
C ILE A 40 25.67 14.95 -20.23
N ASP A 41 25.78 15.79 -21.25
CA ASP A 41 26.96 15.85 -22.10
C ASP A 41 28.09 16.55 -21.35
N ILE A 42 29.14 15.77 -21.07
CA ILE A 42 30.29 16.17 -20.25
C ILE A 42 31.27 17.04 -21.06
N GLU A 43 31.22 16.97 -22.40
CA GLU A 43 32.20 17.57 -23.29
C GLU A 43 31.79 18.96 -23.84
N THR A 44 30.49 19.25 -23.95
CA THR A 44 29.99 20.44 -24.70
C THR A 44 29.66 21.67 -23.85
N GLU A 45 30.11 21.74 -22.60
CA GLU A 45 30.04 22.93 -21.71
C GLU A 45 28.63 23.51 -21.43
N LYS A 46 27.53 22.89 -21.87
CA LYS A 46 26.18 23.32 -21.47
C LYS A 46 26.02 23.12 -19.96
N SER A 47 25.88 24.21 -19.21
CA SER A 47 25.95 24.11 -17.76
C SER A 47 24.76 23.34 -17.19
N ILE A 48 25.03 22.41 -16.27
CA ILE A 48 24.00 21.71 -15.48
C ILE A 48 23.04 22.73 -14.86
N LYS A 49 23.55 23.91 -14.49
CA LYS A 49 22.78 25.03 -13.95
C LYS A 49 21.80 25.63 -14.96
N GLU A 50 22.18 25.83 -16.22
CA GLU A 50 21.27 26.28 -17.28
C GLU A 50 20.23 25.22 -17.59
N TYR A 51 20.59 23.94 -17.57
CA TYR A 51 19.65 22.85 -17.74
C TYR A 51 18.58 22.84 -16.63
N ILE A 52 19.01 22.85 -15.36
CA ILE A 52 18.11 22.89 -14.19
C ILE A 52 17.28 24.18 -14.18
N LYS A 53 17.82 25.31 -14.63
CA LYS A 53 17.09 26.58 -14.77
C LYS A 53 16.09 26.57 -15.92
N SER A 54 16.42 25.92 -17.04
CA SER A 54 15.56 25.83 -18.23
C SER A 54 14.32 24.97 -17.96
N ILE A 55 14.37 24.10 -16.96
CA ILE A 55 13.24 23.31 -16.51
C ILE A 55 12.62 24.01 -15.29
N SER A 56 11.71 24.94 -15.55
CA SER A 56 10.99 25.72 -14.54
C SER A 56 10.08 24.88 -13.63
N GLU A 57 9.96 23.56 -13.85
CA GLU A 57 8.96 22.69 -13.23
C GLU A 57 9.51 21.38 -12.63
N ILE A 58 10.79 21.30 -12.23
CA ILE A 58 11.31 20.10 -11.55
C ILE A 58 10.82 20.06 -10.10
N ASP A 59 10.20 18.94 -9.74
CA ASP A 59 9.83 18.62 -8.35
C ASP A 59 11.00 17.96 -7.62
N TYR A 60 11.68 17.00 -8.28
CA TYR A 60 12.88 16.35 -7.73
C TYR A 60 13.86 15.87 -8.80
N ALA A 61 15.14 15.79 -8.48
CA ALA A 61 16.17 15.24 -9.35
C ALA A 61 17.10 14.29 -8.60
N ILE A 62 17.39 13.15 -9.21
CA ILE A 62 18.37 12.17 -8.77
C ILE A 62 19.59 12.33 -9.68
N LEU A 63 20.74 12.68 -9.11
CA LEU A 63 22.00 12.67 -9.85
C LEU A 63 22.72 11.35 -9.59
N LEU A 64 22.92 10.57 -10.64
CA LEU A 64 23.77 9.39 -10.59
C LEU A 64 25.24 9.81 -10.65
N VAL A 65 25.97 9.58 -9.55
CA VAL A 65 27.40 9.85 -9.45
C VAL A 65 28.16 8.56 -9.72
N SER A 66 28.68 8.42 -10.93
CA SER A 66 29.53 7.30 -11.35
C SER A 66 31.02 7.66 -11.34
N ASP A 67 31.88 6.67 -11.53
CA ASP A 67 33.31 6.91 -11.74
C ASP A 67 33.53 7.84 -12.94
N SER A 68 32.75 7.66 -14.01
CA SER A 68 32.83 8.53 -15.19
C SER A 68 32.47 9.99 -14.89
N PHE A 69 31.45 10.22 -14.04
CA PHE A 69 31.10 11.55 -13.56
C PHE A 69 32.24 12.20 -12.75
N LEU A 70 32.91 11.41 -11.89
CA LEU A 70 34.00 11.88 -11.03
C LEU A 70 35.30 12.18 -11.78
N THR A 71 35.48 11.67 -13.01
CA THR A 71 36.63 12.01 -13.85
C THR A 71 36.57 13.42 -14.45
N SER A 72 35.40 14.06 -14.48
CA SER A 72 35.22 15.40 -15.05
C SER A 72 35.24 16.50 -13.97
N GLU A 73 36.33 17.27 -13.93
CA GLU A 73 36.48 18.42 -13.03
C GLU A 73 35.40 19.48 -13.27
N ASN A 74 35.00 19.68 -14.53
CA ASN A 74 33.94 20.62 -14.89
C ASN A 74 32.57 20.19 -14.36
N CYS A 75 32.22 18.91 -14.45
CA CYS A 75 30.96 18.39 -13.92
C CYS A 75 30.85 18.57 -12.40
N ILE A 76 31.94 18.25 -11.68
CA ILE A 76 32.02 18.44 -10.23
C ILE A 76 31.84 19.92 -9.87
N ASN A 77 32.57 20.81 -10.55
CA ASN A 77 32.52 22.24 -10.27
C ASN A 77 31.14 22.86 -10.56
N GLU A 78 30.49 22.50 -11.67
CA GLU A 78 29.16 22.98 -12.00
C GLU A 78 28.11 22.45 -11.03
N PHE A 79 28.19 21.18 -10.66
CA PHE A 79 27.22 20.61 -9.74
C PHE A 79 27.39 21.14 -8.31
N LEU A 80 28.64 21.38 -7.86
CA LEU A 80 28.88 22.09 -6.60
C LEU A 80 28.24 23.47 -6.57
N LYS A 81 28.19 24.19 -7.70
CA LYS A 81 27.48 25.49 -7.78
C LYS A 81 25.98 25.33 -7.60
N VAL A 82 25.39 24.23 -8.08
CA VAL A 82 23.95 23.93 -7.94
C VAL A 82 23.62 23.47 -6.52
N LEU A 83 24.42 22.58 -5.93
CA LEU A 83 24.21 22.11 -4.55
C LEU A 83 24.32 23.23 -3.51
N LYS A 84 25.17 24.23 -3.75
CA LYS A 84 25.33 25.41 -2.89
C LYS A 84 24.19 26.42 -3.02
N ASP A 85 23.34 26.29 -4.03
CA ASP A 85 22.19 27.16 -4.21
C ASP A 85 21.02 26.61 -3.37
N LYS A 86 20.59 27.39 -2.38
CA LYS A 86 19.50 27.06 -1.45
C LYS A 86 18.20 26.66 -2.17
N LYS A 87 18.00 27.13 -3.40
CA LYS A 87 16.83 26.78 -4.22
C LYS A 87 16.79 25.29 -4.58
N TYR A 88 17.95 24.64 -4.72
CA TYR A 88 18.07 23.27 -5.23
C TYR A 88 18.57 22.26 -4.19
N GLU A 89 19.10 22.73 -3.05
CA GLU A 89 19.65 21.91 -1.96
C GLU A 89 18.72 20.75 -1.54
N ASN A 90 17.42 21.02 -1.44
CA ASN A 90 16.39 20.05 -1.05
C ASN A 90 15.70 19.35 -2.23
N LYS A 91 16.01 19.72 -3.47
CA LYS A 91 15.41 19.17 -4.70
C LYS A 91 16.31 18.17 -5.42
N ILE A 92 17.57 18.05 -5.02
CA ILE A 92 18.54 17.21 -5.70
C ILE A 92 19.14 16.19 -4.74
N PHE A 93 19.08 14.92 -5.14
CA PHE A 93 19.71 13.81 -4.47
C PHE A 93 20.86 13.24 -5.31
N PRO A 94 22.12 13.52 -4.94
CA PRO A 94 23.25 12.80 -5.52
C PRO A 94 23.31 11.38 -4.93
N VAL A 95 23.28 10.37 -5.78
CA VAL A 95 23.39 8.95 -5.41
C VAL A 95 24.62 8.33 -6.06
N ALA A 96 25.51 7.75 -5.26
CA ALA A 96 26.71 7.10 -5.79
C ALA A 96 26.36 5.78 -6.51
N SER A 97 26.91 5.52 -7.69
CA SER A 97 26.63 4.29 -8.45
C SER A 97 27.18 3.03 -7.79
N SER A 98 28.25 3.16 -7.00
CA SER A 98 28.85 2.05 -6.24
C SER A 98 29.43 2.54 -4.92
N THR A 99 29.55 1.65 -3.94
CA THR A 99 30.27 1.94 -2.68
C THR A 99 31.79 1.97 -2.89
N LYS A 100 32.29 1.46 -4.03
CA LYS A 100 33.70 1.53 -4.41
C LYS A 100 34.21 2.94 -4.63
N ILE A 101 33.31 3.85 -5.01
CA ILE A 101 33.57 5.30 -5.08
C ILE A 101 34.11 5.83 -3.74
N PHE A 102 33.71 5.21 -2.62
CA PHE A 102 34.17 5.57 -1.28
C PHE A 102 35.29 4.63 -0.77
N SER A 103 35.65 3.56 -1.48
CA SER A 103 36.40 2.43 -0.92
C SER A 103 37.89 2.35 -1.24
N SER A 104 38.51 3.35 -1.87
CA SER A 104 39.96 3.32 -2.02
C SER A 104 40.61 4.70 -1.95
N THR A 105 41.51 4.84 -0.97
CA THR A 105 42.65 5.76 -0.93
C THR A 105 42.45 7.29 -0.93
N GLU A 106 41.23 7.83 -1.12
CA GLU A 106 40.98 9.28 -0.99
C GLU A 106 40.42 9.70 0.40
N ILE A 107 39.66 8.83 1.10
CA ILE A 107 39.03 9.17 2.41
C ILE A 107 40.01 9.06 3.59
N THR A 108 41.08 8.26 3.50
CA THR A 108 42.03 8.11 4.62
C THR A 108 42.90 9.35 4.88
N LYS A 109 42.87 10.37 4.01
CA LYS A 109 43.45 11.69 4.31
C LYS A 109 42.48 12.67 4.99
N SER A 110 41.16 12.44 4.93
CA SER A 110 40.16 13.36 5.48
C SER A 110 39.84 13.11 6.97
N LYS A 111 40.24 11.97 7.53
CA LYS A 111 40.12 11.70 8.98
C LYS A 111 41.05 12.54 9.89
N ASN A 112 41.98 13.31 9.33
CA ASN A 112 42.86 14.22 10.08
C ASN A 112 42.50 15.71 9.95
N ILE A 113 41.33 16.04 9.40
CA ILE A 113 40.82 17.41 9.48
C ILE A 113 40.00 17.49 10.76
N SER A 114 40.60 18.03 11.83
CA SER A 114 39.95 18.27 13.12
C SER A 114 38.62 19.01 12.93
N GLU A 115 37.64 18.70 13.78
CA GLU A 115 36.31 19.35 13.82
C GLU A 115 36.37 20.89 13.87
N GLU A 116 37.50 21.47 14.29
CA GLU A 116 37.76 22.90 14.25
C GLU A 116 37.78 23.48 12.83
N LYS A 117 38.29 22.77 11.81
CA LYS A 117 38.33 23.30 10.43
C LYS A 117 36.95 23.29 9.75
N TYR A 118 36.07 22.38 10.15
CA TYR A 118 34.70 22.28 9.63
C TYR A 118 33.83 23.47 10.09
N ARG A 119 33.95 23.91 11.34
CA ARG A 119 33.26 25.12 11.86
C ARG A 119 33.74 26.42 11.21
N VAL A 120 35.00 26.46 10.77
CA VAL A 120 35.61 27.62 10.11
C VAL A 120 35.11 27.78 8.66
N LEU A 121 34.84 26.68 7.95
CA LEU A 121 34.36 26.71 6.55
C LEU A 121 32.85 26.96 6.40
N THR A 122 32.06 26.70 7.44
CA THR A 122 30.61 26.96 7.48
C THR A 122 30.25 28.33 8.05
N SER A 123 31.24 29.14 8.45
CA SER A 123 31.02 30.49 8.99
C SER A 123 30.87 31.53 7.86
N PRO A 124 29.87 32.43 7.89
CA PRO A 124 29.61 33.42 6.82
C PRO A 124 30.70 34.49 6.60
N ASN A 125 31.72 34.58 7.46
CA ASN A 125 32.61 35.74 7.58
C ASN A 125 34.11 35.46 7.37
N LEU A 126 34.48 34.65 6.38
CA LEU A 126 35.90 34.47 5.96
C LEU A 126 36.09 34.78 4.47
N TYR A 127 35.65 35.97 4.06
CA TYR A 127 36.12 36.63 2.84
C TYR A 127 37.03 37.79 3.24
N ASN A 128 38.23 37.46 3.73
CA ASN A 128 39.41 38.30 3.59
C ASN A 128 40.61 37.55 4.16
N THR A 129 41.24 36.74 3.34
CA THR A 129 42.71 36.66 3.21
C THR A 129 43.00 35.83 1.97
N GLY A 130 43.90 36.35 1.13
CA GLY A 130 44.04 35.92 -0.25
C GLY A 130 44.83 34.62 -0.45
N LYS A 131 44.77 34.19 -1.72
CA LYS A 131 45.70 33.34 -2.46
C LYS A 131 45.63 31.82 -2.17
N HIS A 132 45.36 31.10 -3.27
CA HIS A 132 45.39 29.64 -3.48
C HIS A 132 44.18 28.81 -3.01
N LYS A 133 43.10 28.79 -3.82
CA LYS A 133 42.13 27.67 -3.84
C LYS A 133 42.67 26.60 -4.79
N ASN A 134 43.10 25.45 -4.28
CA ASN A 134 43.69 24.38 -5.10
C ASN A 134 42.59 23.45 -5.65
N LYS A 135 42.78 22.96 -6.89
CA LYS A 135 41.88 22.06 -7.65
C LYS A 135 41.45 20.78 -6.92
N LYS A 136 42.27 20.32 -5.97
CA LYS A 136 42.02 19.09 -5.18
C LYS A 136 40.90 19.26 -4.15
N ASP A 137 40.70 20.47 -3.64
CA ASP A 137 39.75 20.76 -2.56
C ASP A 137 38.28 20.62 -3.00
N ASN A 138 37.95 20.88 -4.27
CA ASN A 138 36.58 20.81 -4.76
C ASN A 138 36.09 19.36 -4.91
N LYS A 139 36.92 18.46 -5.41
CA LYS A 139 36.59 17.03 -5.51
C LYS A 139 36.37 16.43 -4.12
N ASP A 140 37.24 16.74 -3.17
CA ASP A 140 37.11 16.29 -1.78
C ASP A 140 35.84 16.85 -1.11
N THR A 141 35.54 18.14 -1.35
CA THR A 141 34.29 18.77 -0.88
C THR A 141 33.06 18.07 -1.45
N PHE A 142 33.09 17.72 -2.74
CA PHE A 142 31.98 17.05 -3.40
C PHE A 142 31.76 15.63 -2.87
N LEU A 143 32.84 14.85 -2.70
CA LEU A 143 32.79 13.51 -2.15
C LEU A 143 32.24 13.49 -0.71
N ASN A 144 32.59 14.48 0.11
CA ASN A 144 32.03 14.61 1.46
C ASN A 144 30.51 14.84 1.43
N ILE A 145 30.01 15.74 0.56
CA ILE A 145 28.56 15.99 0.43
C ILE A 145 27.83 14.72 -0.02
N ILE A 146 28.42 13.96 -0.96
CA ILE A 146 27.83 12.71 -1.42
C ILE A 146 27.84 11.69 -0.29
N ALA A 147 28.94 11.54 0.44
CA ALA A 147 29.05 10.60 1.56
C ALA A 147 28.00 10.90 2.65
N ASP A 148 27.86 12.17 3.06
CA ASP A 148 26.86 12.60 4.04
C ASP A 148 25.43 12.30 3.57
N LYS A 149 25.14 12.50 2.28
CA LYS A 149 23.82 12.23 1.69
C LYS A 149 23.57 10.74 1.38
N ASN A 150 24.61 9.91 1.33
CA ASN A 150 24.55 8.47 1.01
C ASN A 150 24.90 7.60 2.22
N ASN A 151 24.61 8.07 3.44
CA ASN A 151 25.08 7.52 4.72
C ASN A 151 24.53 6.12 5.10
N SER A 152 24.43 5.19 4.15
CA SER A 152 23.97 3.82 4.38
C SER A 152 24.99 2.76 3.91
N GLN A 153 25.22 1.79 4.80
CA GLN A 153 26.13 0.67 4.63
C GLN A 153 25.77 -0.15 3.38
N ASN A 154 26.67 -0.31 2.39
CA ASN A 154 26.60 -1.31 1.31
C ASN A 154 25.20 -1.64 0.73
N ILE A 155 24.36 -0.64 0.51
CA ILE A 155 23.01 -0.80 -0.06
C ILE A 155 23.04 -0.47 -1.56
N ASP A 156 22.38 -1.30 -2.37
CA ASP A 156 22.25 -1.14 -3.83
C ASP A 156 21.75 0.27 -4.21
N VAL A 157 22.17 0.76 -5.39
CA VAL A 157 21.79 2.10 -5.86
C VAL A 157 20.27 2.26 -6.01
N LYS A 158 19.56 1.20 -6.42
CA LYS A 158 18.11 1.23 -6.57
C LYS A 158 17.44 1.43 -5.23
N THR A 159 17.86 0.68 -4.20
CA THR A 159 17.34 0.81 -2.83
C THR A 159 17.57 2.20 -2.26
N ARG A 160 18.77 2.79 -2.47
CA ARG A 160 19.03 4.18 -2.04
C ARG A 160 18.12 5.20 -2.71
N ILE A 161 17.83 5.01 -4.01
CA ILE A 161 16.87 5.87 -4.71
C ILE A 161 15.46 5.65 -4.15
N VAL A 162 15.04 4.41 -3.92
CA VAL A 162 13.74 4.07 -3.31
C VAL A 162 13.60 4.74 -1.95
N ASP A 163 14.56 4.57 -1.04
CA ASP A 163 14.52 5.15 0.30
C ASP A 163 14.45 6.67 0.25
N LYS A 164 15.18 7.31 -0.66
CA LYS A 164 15.13 8.76 -0.81
C LYS A 164 13.81 9.24 -1.40
N LEU A 165 13.29 8.54 -2.41
CA LEU A 165 12.00 8.87 -2.98
C LEU A 165 10.89 8.65 -1.95
N LYS A 166 10.98 7.64 -1.06
CA LYS A 166 10.10 7.47 0.10
C LYS A 166 10.24 8.62 1.11
N GLU A 167 11.45 9.03 1.48
CA GLU A 167 11.68 10.18 2.39
C GLU A 167 11.08 11.47 1.84
N LYS A 168 11.17 11.67 0.52
CA LYS A 168 10.56 12.83 -0.18
C LYS A 168 9.10 12.63 -0.54
N GLY A 169 8.67 11.39 -0.35
CA GLY A 169 7.33 10.95 -0.38
C GLY A 169 6.91 10.22 -1.65
N PHE A 170 7.54 10.48 -2.80
CA PHE A 170 7.08 10.15 -4.15
C PHE A 170 6.60 8.71 -4.49
N LEU A 171 6.68 7.73 -3.58
CA LEU A 171 6.25 6.34 -3.81
C LEU A 171 4.90 6.03 -3.17
N LYS A 172 3.89 5.72 -4.00
CA LYS A 172 2.60 5.19 -3.55
C LYS A 172 2.67 3.67 -3.35
N LYS A 173 1.98 3.17 -2.33
CA LYS A 173 1.88 1.74 -2.03
C LYS A 173 0.41 1.32 -1.92
N PHE A 174 0.10 0.16 -2.47
CA PHE A 174 -1.18 -0.54 -2.27
C PHE A 174 -0.87 -2.04 -2.28
N ASN A 175 -0.57 -2.58 -1.11
CA ASN A 175 -0.31 -4.00 -0.94
C ASN A 175 -1.54 -4.68 -0.36
N ILE A 176 -1.81 -5.89 -0.82
CA ILE A 176 -2.78 -6.81 -0.22
C ILE A 176 -2.01 -8.07 0.16
N ILE A 177 -2.07 -8.40 1.45
CA ILE A 177 -1.39 -9.53 2.05
C ILE A 177 -2.45 -10.45 2.64
N THR A 178 -2.54 -11.68 2.16
CA THR A 178 -3.31 -12.73 2.85
C THR A 178 -2.39 -13.46 3.81
N VAL A 179 -2.90 -13.79 5.00
CA VAL A 179 -2.11 -14.52 6.00
C VAL A 179 -2.84 -15.78 6.40
N GLY A 180 -2.14 -16.92 6.42
CA GLY A 180 -2.70 -18.22 6.85
C GLY A 180 -3.15 -19.13 5.70
N GLU A 181 -3.35 -20.41 6.02
CA GLU A 181 -3.88 -21.44 5.12
C GLU A 181 -5.31 -21.86 5.54
N GLY A 182 -6.13 -22.25 4.57
CA GLY A 182 -7.52 -22.67 4.76
C GLY A 182 -8.54 -21.58 4.38
N LEU A 183 -9.83 -21.85 4.67
CA LEU A 183 -10.92 -21.01 4.20
C LEU A 183 -11.01 -19.66 4.93
N GLY A 184 -10.77 -19.60 6.24
CA GLY A 184 -10.96 -18.35 7.00
C GLY A 184 -10.25 -17.11 6.45
N ASP A 185 -10.97 -15.99 6.36
CA ASP A 185 -10.45 -14.74 5.83
C ASP A 185 -9.50 -14.05 6.83
N CYS A 186 -8.36 -13.60 6.32
CA CYS A 186 -7.50 -12.62 7.00
C CYS A 186 -6.61 -11.92 6.00
N PHE A 187 -6.82 -10.61 5.89
CA PHE A 187 -6.10 -9.75 4.96
C PHE A 187 -5.50 -8.55 5.69
N PHE A 188 -4.33 -8.13 5.24
CA PHE A 188 -3.75 -6.84 5.56
C PHE A 188 -3.63 -6.04 4.27
N ILE A 189 -4.18 -4.83 4.28
CA ILE A 189 -4.03 -3.88 3.18
C ILE A 189 -3.14 -2.74 3.66
N GLU A 190 -1.99 -2.59 3.01
CA GLU A 190 -1.06 -1.51 3.30
C GLU A 190 -1.20 -0.46 2.20
N ILE A 191 -1.69 0.72 2.58
CA ILE A 191 -1.84 1.84 1.68
C ILE A 191 -0.96 2.96 2.19
N SER A 192 -0.13 3.53 1.33
CA SER A 192 0.70 4.66 1.72
C SER A 192 1.04 5.59 0.58
N ASN A 193 1.47 6.78 0.96
CA ASN A 193 2.14 7.75 0.12
C ASN A 193 3.15 8.56 0.93
N ASP A 194 3.51 9.68 0.33
CA ASP A 194 4.38 10.72 0.81
C ASP A 194 4.12 11.22 2.24
N TYR A 195 2.88 11.17 2.68
CA TYR A 195 2.39 11.90 3.84
C TYR A 195 1.81 10.99 4.91
N TRP A 196 1.41 9.77 4.54
CA TRP A 196 0.75 8.85 5.44
C TRP A 196 0.95 7.40 5.03
N GLU A 197 0.88 6.54 6.03
CA GLU A 197 0.74 5.10 5.90
C GLU A 197 -0.52 4.67 6.66
N THR A 198 -1.21 3.66 6.15
CA THR A 198 -2.41 3.12 6.77
C THR A 198 -2.42 1.61 6.57
N VAL A 199 -2.66 0.88 7.66
CA VAL A 199 -2.83 -0.57 7.67
C VAL A 199 -4.29 -0.89 7.98
N VAL A 200 -4.97 -1.54 7.03
CA VAL A 200 -6.33 -2.05 7.19
C VAL A 200 -6.26 -3.56 7.34
N MET A 201 -6.68 -4.09 8.49
CA MET A 201 -6.87 -5.52 8.70
C MET A 201 -8.32 -5.90 8.39
N ILE A 202 -8.55 -7.03 7.74
CA ILE A 202 -9.88 -7.56 7.43
C ILE A 202 -9.92 -8.99 7.97
N ASP A 203 -10.83 -9.23 8.92
CA ASP A 203 -10.99 -10.51 9.61
C ASP A 203 -9.67 -11.06 10.22
N GLY A 204 -9.72 -12.20 10.89
CA GLY A 204 -8.56 -12.81 11.54
C GLY A 204 -8.60 -14.33 11.64
N ARG A 205 -9.34 -15.00 10.76
CA ARG A 205 -9.44 -16.46 10.69
C ARG A 205 -10.07 -17.12 11.93
N ASP A 206 -9.96 -18.44 11.98
CA ASP A 206 -10.51 -19.34 13.01
C ASP A 206 -9.77 -19.33 14.37
N GLY A 207 -8.63 -18.65 14.45
CA GLY A 207 -7.83 -18.55 15.66
C GLY A 207 -7.10 -19.84 16.05
N LYS A 208 -6.86 -20.78 15.12
CA LYS A 208 -6.23 -22.07 15.41
C LYS A 208 -4.91 -22.28 14.68
N GLY A 209 -4.08 -23.14 15.29
CA GLY A 209 -2.91 -23.75 14.65
C GLY A 209 -1.87 -22.76 14.12
N ASN A 210 -1.22 -23.15 13.02
CA ASN A 210 -0.16 -22.36 12.40
C ASN A 210 -0.67 -21.07 11.76
N SER A 211 -1.88 -21.07 11.19
CA SER A 211 -2.49 -19.87 10.60
C SER A 211 -2.67 -18.76 11.64
N TYR A 212 -3.13 -19.08 12.85
CA TYR A 212 -3.21 -18.11 13.94
C TYR A 212 -1.84 -17.55 14.34
N LYS A 213 -0.82 -18.41 14.43
CA LYS A 213 0.56 -17.98 14.72
C LYS A 213 1.05 -16.96 13.70
N GLN A 214 0.80 -17.21 12.41
CA GLN A 214 1.18 -16.31 11.32
C GLN A 214 0.46 -14.95 11.40
N VAL A 215 -0.83 -14.94 11.75
CA VAL A 215 -1.58 -13.69 11.97
C VAL A 215 -0.96 -12.90 13.12
N LYS A 216 -0.65 -13.58 14.25
CA LYS A 216 0.00 -12.94 15.40
C LYS A 216 1.37 -12.36 15.03
N GLU A 217 2.23 -13.14 14.37
CA GLU A 217 3.56 -12.71 13.92
C GLU A 217 3.47 -11.50 12.98
N LYS A 218 2.47 -11.47 12.08
CA LYS A 218 2.27 -10.32 11.17
C LYS A 218 1.87 -9.05 11.93
N ILE A 219 1.03 -9.16 12.96
CA ILE A 219 0.66 -8.03 13.81
C ILE A 219 1.87 -7.54 14.63
N GLU A 220 2.63 -8.46 15.20
CA GLU A 220 3.88 -8.16 15.92
C GLU A 220 4.90 -7.48 14.99
N GLU A 221 4.96 -7.84 13.69
CA GLU A 221 5.78 -7.16 12.69
C GLU A 221 5.46 -5.67 12.57
N TYR A 222 4.17 -5.30 12.53
CA TYR A 222 3.75 -3.90 12.49
C TYR A 222 4.10 -3.18 13.80
N GLN A 223 3.82 -3.79 14.95
CA GLN A 223 4.14 -3.22 16.25
C GLN A 223 5.62 -2.92 16.41
N ASN A 224 6.48 -3.85 15.97
CA ASN A 224 7.94 -3.68 16.03
C ASN A 224 8.45 -2.54 15.15
N LYS A 225 7.68 -2.13 14.13
CA LYS A 225 7.95 -0.95 13.30
C LYS A 225 7.36 0.34 13.89
N GLY A 226 6.73 0.29 15.07
CA GLY A 226 6.01 1.40 15.66
C GLY A 226 4.68 1.71 14.97
N GLN A 227 4.16 0.78 14.16
CA GLN A 227 2.91 0.91 13.41
C GLN A 227 1.81 0.06 14.09
N GLY A 228 0.62 0.63 14.22
CA GLY A 228 -0.57 -0.09 14.67
C GLY A 228 -1.41 -0.60 13.50
N ILE A 229 -2.51 -1.28 13.83
CA ILE A 229 -3.59 -1.52 12.88
C ILE A 229 -4.51 -0.31 12.93
N ASP A 230 -4.59 0.47 11.86
CA ASP A 230 -5.39 1.71 11.86
C ASP A 230 -6.88 1.41 11.75
N TYR A 231 -7.22 0.43 10.90
CA TYR A 231 -8.59 0.00 10.69
C TYR A 231 -8.70 -1.52 10.80
N LEU A 232 -9.75 -1.99 11.47
CA LEU A 232 -10.13 -3.39 11.48
C LEU A 232 -11.54 -3.52 10.90
N ILE A 233 -11.70 -4.31 9.85
CA ILE A 233 -13.00 -4.62 9.26
C ILE A 233 -13.33 -6.06 9.64
N VAL A 234 -14.41 -6.24 10.40
CA VAL A 234 -14.96 -7.56 10.70
C VAL A 234 -16.15 -7.78 9.81
N THR A 235 -15.99 -8.61 8.78
CA THR A 235 -16.97 -8.76 7.72
C THR A 235 -18.26 -9.40 8.24
N HIS A 236 -18.13 -10.36 9.15
CA HIS A 236 -19.22 -10.98 9.88
C HIS A 236 -18.67 -11.77 11.08
N ILE A 237 -19.54 -12.41 11.84
CA ILE A 237 -19.21 -13.01 13.14
C ILE A 237 -18.84 -14.48 13.08
N ASP A 238 -18.73 -15.08 11.90
CA ASP A 238 -18.42 -16.50 11.81
C ASP A 238 -17.06 -16.83 12.43
N SER A 239 -16.98 -18.05 12.95
CA SER A 239 -15.83 -18.48 13.73
C SER A 239 -14.52 -18.38 12.95
N ASP A 240 -14.53 -18.68 11.66
CA ASP A 240 -13.40 -18.62 10.75
C ASP A 240 -13.12 -17.22 10.19
N HIS A 241 -13.80 -16.20 10.70
CA HIS A 241 -13.51 -14.79 10.44
C HIS A 241 -13.07 -14.07 11.72
N ILE A 242 -13.77 -14.27 12.85
CA ILE A 242 -13.59 -13.43 14.05
C ILE A 242 -12.73 -14.05 15.16
N ASN A 243 -12.57 -15.38 15.20
CA ASN A 243 -11.96 -16.02 16.37
C ASN A 243 -10.49 -15.69 16.57
N GLY A 244 -9.71 -15.55 15.50
CA GLY A 244 -8.31 -15.13 15.67
C GLY A 244 -8.21 -13.72 16.23
N ILE A 245 -9.08 -12.80 15.81
CA ILE A 245 -9.16 -11.45 16.40
C ILE A 245 -9.51 -11.54 17.88
N ASN A 246 -10.52 -12.32 18.25
CA ASN A 246 -10.91 -12.52 19.64
C ASN A 246 -9.75 -13.03 20.50
N ASN A 247 -8.98 -13.99 20.00
CA ASN A 247 -7.84 -14.54 20.71
C ASN A 247 -6.74 -13.47 20.90
N ILE A 248 -6.50 -12.61 19.89
CA ILE A 248 -5.51 -11.53 19.97
C ILE A 248 -5.93 -10.42 20.93
N LEU A 249 -7.20 -9.99 20.88
CA LEU A 249 -7.70 -8.90 21.72
C LEU A 249 -7.78 -9.27 23.21
N GLN A 250 -7.78 -10.56 23.53
CA GLN A 250 -7.73 -11.06 24.91
C GLN A 250 -6.31 -11.20 25.48
N LEU A 251 -5.26 -10.93 24.68
CA LEU A 251 -3.88 -10.96 25.17
C LEU A 251 -3.58 -9.76 26.11
N ASP A 252 -2.52 -9.87 26.90
CA ASP A 252 -2.14 -8.85 27.89
C ASP A 252 -1.46 -7.63 27.22
N GLU A 253 -1.28 -6.54 27.97
CA GLU A 253 -0.73 -5.27 27.46
C GLU A 253 0.67 -5.37 26.86
N MET A 254 1.45 -6.43 27.06
CA MET A 254 2.77 -6.59 26.42
C MET A 254 2.72 -7.28 25.03
N ASP A 255 1.53 -7.65 24.53
CA ASP A 255 1.35 -8.50 23.37
C ASP A 255 0.75 -7.79 22.12
N ALA A 256 0.50 -8.56 21.06
CA ALA A 256 -0.13 -8.17 19.79
C ALA A 256 -1.40 -7.30 19.94
N ARG A 257 -2.09 -7.36 21.08
CA ARG A 257 -3.23 -6.50 21.43
C ARG A 257 -2.91 -5.00 21.31
N LYS A 258 -1.70 -4.56 21.67
CA LYS A 258 -1.31 -3.14 21.58
C LYS A 258 -1.46 -2.54 20.19
N ALA A 259 -1.43 -3.39 19.15
CA ALA A 259 -1.61 -2.94 17.78
C ALA A 259 -3.01 -2.36 17.56
N PHE A 260 -3.98 -2.69 18.43
CA PHE A 260 -5.39 -2.36 18.28
C PHE A 260 -5.89 -1.18 19.13
N GLU A 261 -5.05 -0.58 19.98
CA GLU A 261 -5.47 0.45 20.97
C GLU A 261 -6.14 1.67 20.33
N LYS A 262 -5.69 2.06 19.13
CA LYS A 262 -6.21 3.22 18.39
C LYS A 262 -7.01 2.83 17.15
N THR A 263 -7.29 1.55 16.97
CA THR A 263 -7.96 1.04 15.78
C THR A 263 -9.38 1.56 15.71
N VAL A 264 -9.75 2.02 14.51
CA VAL A 264 -11.13 2.26 14.14
C VAL A 264 -11.72 0.97 13.58
N ILE A 265 -12.80 0.48 14.18
CA ILE A 265 -13.37 -0.83 13.86
C ILE A 265 -14.62 -0.63 13.01
N ILE A 266 -14.64 -1.22 11.81
CA ILE A 266 -15.83 -1.29 10.95
C ILE A 266 -16.53 -2.60 11.25
N TYR A 267 -17.67 -2.52 11.93
CA TYR A 267 -18.41 -3.67 12.43
C TYR A 267 -19.89 -3.33 12.63
N ASN A 268 -20.76 -4.30 12.32
CA ASN A 268 -22.20 -4.20 12.56
C ASN A 268 -22.54 -4.98 13.84
N TYR A 269 -22.96 -4.28 14.89
CA TYR A 269 -23.37 -4.91 16.16
C TYR A 269 -24.49 -5.92 15.95
N VAL A 270 -24.35 -7.09 16.57
CA VAL A 270 -25.34 -8.18 16.46
C VAL A 270 -25.92 -8.61 17.82
N THR A 271 -25.35 -8.18 18.97
CA THR A 271 -25.71 -8.79 20.27
C THR A 271 -26.66 -8.01 21.20
N LYS A 272 -27.02 -6.74 20.94
CA LYS A 272 -27.83 -5.97 21.93
C LYS A 272 -29.33 -6.33 21.88
N PRO A 273 -30.04 -6.91 22.89
CA PRO A 273 -29.62 -7.55 24.13
C PRO A 273 -30.09 -9.02 24.15
N VAL A 274 -29.47 -9.91 23.37
CA VAL A 274 -29.73 -11.35 23.51
C VAL A 274 -28.42 -12.12 23.48
N VAL A 275 -28.10 -12.74 24.61
CA VAL A 275 -26.89 -13.52 24.88
C VAL A 275 -27.05 -14.88 24.19
N ASN A 276 -26.17 -15.23 23.23
CA ASN A 276 -25.86 -16.64 22.89
C ASN A 276 -24.80 -16.89 21.79
N TYR A 277 -24.08 -15.88 21.28
CA TYR A 277 -23.00 -16.09 20.32
C TYR A 277 -21.72 -15.63 20.98
N GLU A 278 -21.07 -16.58 21.66
CA GLU A 278 -19.91 -16.31 22.50
C GLU A 278 -18.83 -15.52 21.76
N HIS A 279 -18.61 -15.78 20.47
CA HIS A 279 -17.56 -15.08 19.71
C HIS A 279 -17.89 -13.60 19.49
N ALA A 280 -19.13 -13.26 19.16
CA ALA A 280 -19.55 -11.86 18.94
C ALA A 280 -19.63 -11.10 20.27
N LEU A 281 -20.11 -11.75 21.34
CA LEU A 281 -20.12 -11.16 22.68
C LEU A 281 -18.71 -10.86 23.17
N LYS A 282 -17.80 -11.83 23.07
CA LYS A 282 -16.37 -11.66 23.42
C LYS A 282 -15.73 -10.53 22.62
N PHE A 283 -16.01 -10.46 21.31
CA PHE A 283 -15.50 -9.39 20.46
C PHE A 283 -16.01 -8.03 20.91
N GLU A 284 -17.33 -7.89 21.09
CA GLU A 284 -17.98 -6.64 21.48
C GLU A 284 -17.54 -6.15 22.86
N GLU A 285 -17.24 -7.05 23.80
CA GLU A 285 -16.61 -6.74 25.10
C GLU A 285 -15.18 -6.24 24.98
N CYS A 286 -14.39 -6.78 24.03
CA CYS A 286 -12.99 -6.38 23.85
C CYS A 286 -12.82 -5.01 23.18
N ILE A 287 -13.82 -4.54 22.44
CA ILE A 287 -13.72 -3.32 21.62
C ILE A 287 -14.43 -2.10 22.21
N VAL A 288 -14.84 -2.16 23.48
CA VAL A 288 -15.65 -1.11 24.13
C VAL A 288 -14.96 0.26 24.09
N ASP A 289 -13.64 0.29 24.17
CA ASP A 289 -12.85 1.52 24.15
C ASP A 289 -12.48 1.98 22.72
N ASN A 290 -12.77 1.16 21.70
CA ASN A 290 -12.51 1.48 20.31
C ASN A 290 -13.65 2.30 19.68
N ILE A 291 -13.28 3.07 18.66
CA ILE A 291 -14.27 3.71 17.80
C ILE A 291 -14.87 2.66 16.86
N VAL A 292 -16.18 2.42 16.97
CA VAL A 292 -16.89 1.47 16.11
C VAL A 292 -17.79 2.17 15.07
N ILE A 293 -17.67 1.75 13.82
CA ILE A 293 -18.35 2.29 12.65
C ILE A 293 -19.22 1.20 12.00
N PRO A 294 -20.55 1.26 12.13
CA PRO A 294 -21.46 0.39 11.38
C PRO A 294 -21.61 0.83 9.92
N THR A 295 -21.92 -0.12 9.05
CA THR A 295 -22.00 0.04 7.58
C THR A 295 -23.17 0.90 7.08
N CYS A 296 -24.17 1.18 7.91
CA CYS A 296 -25.39 1.88 7.51
C CYS A 296 -25.54 3.29 8.11
N LYS A 297 -24.47 4.09 8.17
CA LYS A 297 -24.55 5.52 8.51
C LYS A 297 -24.75 6.35 7.24
N ASN A 298 -25.56 7.39 7.33
CA ASN A 298 -25.72 8.34 6.21
C ASN A 298 -24.42 9.12 5.94
N ASN A 299 -23.59 9.36 6.97
CA ASN A 299 -22.35 10.09 6.86
C ASN A 299 -21.29 9.58 7.87
N TYR A 300 -20.03 9.49 7.42
CA TYR A 300 -18.89 8.99 8.19
C TYR A 300 -17.84 10.06 8.51
N ILE A 301 -18.10 11.32 8.15
CA ILE A 301 -17.16 12.45 8.29
C ILE A 301 -16.49 12.61 9.67
N PRO A 302 -17.07 12.28 10.84
CA PRO A 302 -16.30 12.35 12.10
C PRO A 302 -15.16 11.32 12.21
N TYR A 303 -15.06 10.35 11.30
CA TYR A 303 -14.09 9.25 11.35
C TYR A 303 -13.18 9.15 10.12
N SER A 304 -13.28 10.10 9.18
CA SER A 304 -12.36 10.17 8.06
C SER A 304 -11.00 10.68 8.55
N CYS A 305 -9.98 9.83 8.51
CA CYS A 305 -8.59 10.27 8.52
C CYS A 305 -8.33 11.08 7.22
N PRO A 306 -7.38 12.03 7.21
CA PRO A 306 -6.90 12.63 5.96
C PRO A 306 -6.47 11.58 4.91
N CYS A 307 -6.05 10.39 5.37
CA CYS A 307 -5.53 9.27 4.61
C CYS A 307 -6.61 8.36 3.99
N LEU A 308 -7.59 7.90 4.77
CA LEU A 308 -8.66 7.00 4.34
C LEU A 308 -10.04 7.63 4.59
N LYS A 309 -10.76 7.91 3.51
CA LYS A 309 -12.10 8.52 3.55
C LYS A 309 -13.17 7.45 3.40
N ILE A 310 -13.94 7.23 4.46
CA ILE A 310 -15.06 6.29 4.44
C ILE A 310 -16.30 6.98 3.83
N LEU A 311 -16.93 6.31 2.86
CA LEU A 311 -18.14 6.75 2.19
C LEU A 311 -19.27 5.74 2.41
N SER A 312 -20.49 6.26 2.60
CA SER A 312 -21.70 5.45 2.53
C SER A 312 -22.08 5.20 1.08
N LEU A 313 -22.78 4.08 0.82
CA LEU A 313 -23.37 3.79 -0.49
C LEU A 313 -24.15 4.99 -1.03
N LYS A 314 -25.04 5.57 -0.21
CA LYS A 314 -25.85 6.74 -0.58
C LYS A 314 -25.00 7.94 -1.01
N LYS A 315 -23.92 8.24 -0.29
CA LYS A 315 -23.02 9.33 -0.66
C LYS A 315 -22.37 9.07 -2.01
N ARG A 316 -21.89 7.84 -2.25
CA ARG A 316 -21.18 7.45 -3.47
C ARG A 316 -22.08 7.43 -4.72
N GLN A 317 -23.40 7.36 -4.57
CA GLN A 317 -24.35 7.47 -5.69
C GLN A 317 -24.33 8.83 -6.41
N TYR A 318 -23.93 9.91 -5.73
CA TYR A 318 -23.82 11.25 -6.35
C TYR A 318 -22.43 11.88 -6.22
N PHE A 319 -21.53 11.23 -5.47
CA PHE A 319 -20.15 11.64 -5.28
C PHE A 319 -19.21 10.64 -5.96
N ASP A 320 -18.38 11.11 -6.90
CA ASP A 320 -17.24 10.35 -7.42
C ASP A 320 -15.96 10.90 -6.78
N PRO A 321 -15.16 10.07 -6.08
CA PRO A 321 -13.85 10.45 -5.58
C PRO A 321 -12.98 11.14 -6.63
N ARG A 322 -12.98 10.69 -7.89
CA ARG A 322 -12.11 11.21 -8.97
C ARG A 322 -12.39 12.67 -9.34
N GLU A 323 -13.61 13.13 -9.10
CA GLU A 323 -14.02 14.52 -9.32
C GLU A 323 -13.51 15.44 -8.20
N GLN A 324 -13.00 14.89 -7.10
CA GLN A 324 -12.52 15.67 -5.97
C GLN A 324 -11.09 16.12 -6.15
N GLN A 325 -10.83 17.34 -5.71
CA GLN A 325 -9.48 17.81 -5.54
C GLN A 325 -8.74 16.95 -4.51
N GLY A 326 -7.57 16.45 -4.89
CA GLY A 326 -6.76 15.61 -4.01
C GLY A 326 -7.16 14.14 -3.96
N TYR A 327 -8.01 13.66 -4.88
CA TYR A 327 -8.41 12.25 -4.86
C TYR A 327 -7.23 11.28 -4.96
N LYS A 328 -6.18 11.65 -5.68
CA LYS A 328 -4.98 10.81 -5.84
C LYS A 328 -4.17 10.66 -4.55
N ASP A 329 -4.45 11.46 -3.52
CA ASP A 329 -3.67 11.52 -2.28
C ASP A 329 -4.39 10.93 -1.08
N CYS A 330 -5.65 10.53 -1.26
CA CYS A 330 -6.46 9.86 -0.25
C CYS A 330 -6.93 8.52 -0.81
N ALA A 331 -6.97 7.51 0.04
CA ALA A 331 -7.76 6.33 -0.24
C ALA A 331 -9.23 6.60 0.12
N TYR A 332 -10.14 5.91 -0.56
CA TYR A 332 -11.58 5.97 -0.34
C TYR A 332 -12.12 4.57 -0.12
N LEU A 333 -12.82 4.37 0.99
CA LEU A 333 -13.49 3.11 1.32
C LEU A 333 -15.00 3.34 1.25
N THR A 334 -15.64 2.85 0.19
CA THR A 334 -17.10 2.90 0.07
C THR A 334 -17.70 1.63 0.64
N LEU A 335 -18.46 1.75 1.72
CA LEU A 335 -19.25 0.65 2.28
C LEU A 335 -20.45 0.40 1.37
N VAL A 336 -20.49 -0.77 0.73
CA VAL A 336 -21.48 -1.14 -0.29
C VAL A 336 -22.62 -1.94 0.33
N HIS A 337 -22.31 -2.88 1.22
CA HIS A 337 -23.30 -3.73 1.89
C HIS A 337 -22.81 -4.12 3.29
N PRO A 338 -23.69 -4.27 4.29
CA PRO A 338 -25.07 -3.81 4.35
C PRO A 338 -25.24 -2.30 4.11
N SER A 339 -26.34 -1.91 3.44
CA SER A 339 -26.57 -0.51 3.02
C SER A 339 -27.65 0.21 3.79
N ASP A 340 -28.49 -0.51 4.53
CA ASP A 340 -29.48 0.06 5.42
C ASP A 340 -29.67 -0.75 6.72
N LYS A 341 -30.35 -0.12 7.69
CA LYS A 341 -30.57 -0.74 8.99
C LYS A 341 -31.51 -1.95 8.94
N ILE A 342 -32.33 -2.09 7.90
CA ILE A 342 -33.26 -3.22 7.77
C ILE A 342 -32.43 -4.48 7.52
N GLU A 343 -31.48 -4.42 6.57
CA GLU A 343 -30.52 -5.49 6.30
C GLU A 343 -29.78 -5.92 7.59
N ILE A 344 -29.25 -4.98 8.37
CA ILE A 344 -28.60 -5.33 9.66
C ILE A 344 -29.61 -5.90 10.67
N ASN A 345 -30.81 -5.33 10.76
CA ASN A 345 -31.82 -5.75 11.71
C ASN A 345 -32.39 -7.13 11.38
N ASP A 346 -32.37 -7.58 10.14
CA ASP A 346 -32.85 -8.91 9.77
C ASP A 346 -31.99 -10.01 10.40
N VAL A 347 -30.65 -9.86 10.34
CA VAL A 347 -29.69 -10.74 11.04
C VAL A 347 -29.97 -10.73 12.54
N TYR A 348 -30.13 -9.54 13.12
CA TYR A 348 -30.42 -9.37 14.53
C TYR A 348 -31.78 -9.97 14.96
N ASN A 349 -32.82 -9.83 14.14
CA ASN A 349 -34.16 -10.33 14.42
C ASN A 349 -34.25 -11.86 14.31
N ASP A 350 -33.60 -12.47 13.31
CA ASP A 350 -33.46 -13.93 13.24
C ASP A 350 -32.80 -14.46 14.52
N TYR A 351 -31.76 -13.74 14.96
CA TYR A 351 -31.00 -14.06 16.14
C TYR A 351 -31.83 -14.04 17.44
N ILE A 352 -32.61 -12.97 17.69
CA ILE A 352 -33.52 -12.91 18.86
C ILE A 352 -34.56 -14.04 18.81
N LYS A 353 -35.15 -14.29 17.64
CA LYS A 353 -36.26 -15.26 17.49
C LYS A 353 -35.80 -16.68 17.81
N LYS A 354 -34.60 -17.09 17.38
CA LYS A 354 -34.09 -18.46 17.56
C LYS A 354 -33.56 -18.73 18.96
N THR A 355 -32.97 -17.73 19.61
CA THR A 355 -32.47 -17.81 20.99
C THR A 355 -33.60 -17.82 22.03
N SER A 356 -34.71 -17.11 21.76
CA SER A 356 -35.84 -17.00 22.68
C SER A 356 -36.85 -18.15 22.62
N LYS A 357 -37.00 -18.84 21.48
CA LYS A 357 -38.03 -19.89 21.32
C LYS A 357 -37.51 -21.31 21.13
N GLU A 358 -36.32 -21.53 20.56
CA GLU A 358 -35.99 -22.87 20.03
C GLU A 358 -34.57 -23.40 20.30
N LYS A 359 -33.65 -22.67 20.96
CA LYS A 359 -32.23 -23.06 21.10
C LYS A 359 -31.61 -23.51 19.75
N LYS A 360 -32.01 -22.89 18.63
CA LYS A 360 -31.43 -23.17 17.30
C LYS A 360 -30.29 -22.21 16.99
N GLN A 361 -29.30 -22.69 16.22
CA GLN A 361 -28.25 -21.83 15.70
C GLN A 361 -28.82 -20.79 14.70
N PRO A 362 -28.21 -19.60 14.59
CA PRO A 362 -28.61 -18.58 13.62
C PRO A 362 -28.63 -19.10 12.18
N ASP A 363 -29.37 -18.45 11.29
CA ASP A 363 -29.33 -18.78 9.86
C ASP A 363 -27.96 -18.38 9.28
N GLN A 364 -27.14 -19.38 8.97
CA GLN A 364 -25.80 -19.15 8.43
C GLN A 364 -25.84 -18.46 7.06
N GLU A 365 -26.83 -18.80 6.22
CA GLU A 365 -26.99 -18.13 4.93
C GLU A 365 -27.38 -16.66 5.12
N LEU A 366 -28.17 -16.35 6.15
CA LEU A 366 -28.54 -14.96 6.47
C LEU A 366 -27.33 -14.16 6.97
N VAL A 367 -26.46 -14.75 7.79
CA VAL A 367 -25.22 -14.11 8.27
C VAL A 367 -24.30 -13.82 7.09
N ASN A 368 -24.05 -14.81 6.23
CA ASN A 368 -23.18 -14.69 5.05
C ASN A 368 -23.74 -13.67 4.05
N ARG A 369 -25.07 -13.68 3.87
CA ARG A 369 -25.75 -12.70 3.02
C ARG A 369 -25.45 -11.27 3.44
N HIS A 370 -25.24 -11.01 4.73
CA HIS A 370 -25.05 -9.68 5.31
C HIS A 370 -23.59 -9.34 5.63
N SER A 371 -22.62 -10.12 5.12
CA SER A 371 -21.21 -9.76 5.25
C SER A 371 -20.90 -8.36 4.71
N ILE A 372 -19.94 -7.69 5.34
CA ILE A 372 -19.52 -6.38 4.89
C ILE A 372 -18.82 -6.49 3.53
N ALA A 373 -19.40 -5.85 2.52
CA ALA A 373 -18.79 -5.65 1.22
C ALA A 373 -18.45 -4.17 1.01
N PHE A 374 -17.28 -3.89 0.43
CA PHE A 374 -16.81 -2.54 0.21
C PHE A 374 -15.92 -2.41 -1.02
N LEU A 375 -15.91 -1.21 -1.59
CA LEU A 375 -14.96 -0.78 -2.62
C LEU A 375 -13.85 0.03 -1.96
N LEU A 376 -12.60 -0.34 -2.25
CA LEU A 376 -11.42 0.41 -1.84
C LEU A 376 -10.76 1.02 -3.07
N GLU A 377 -10.70 2.35 -3.11
CA GLU A 377 -10.19 3.11 -4.23
C GLU A 377 -8.97 3.93 -3.77
N TYR A 378 -7.87 3.86 -4.51
CA TYR A 378 -6.74 4.73 -4.28
C TYR A 378 -6.04 5.05 -5.60
N GLY A 379 -6.08 6.31 -6.00
CA GLY A 379 -5.68 6.69 -7.37
C GLY A 379 -6.49 5.90 -8.40
N ASP A 380 -5.80 5.30 -9.37
CA ASP A 380 -6.46 4.53 -10.44
C ASP A 380 -6.74 3.07 -10.03
N VAL A 381 -6.34 2.67 -8.81
CA VAL A 381 -6.59 1.33 -8.27
C VAL A 381 -7.97 1.26 -7.63
N VAL A 382 -8.74 0.24 -8.00
CA VAL A 382 -10.02 -0.13 -7.42
C VAL A 382 -10.02 -1.60 -7.06
N VAL A 383 -10.31 -1.92 -5.81
CA VAL A 383 -10.41 -3.30 -5.31
C VAL A 383 -11.77 -3.50 -4.68
N LEU A 384 -12.44 -4.59 -5.03
CA LEU A 384 -13.73 -4.99 -4.46
C LEU A 384 -13.53 -6.12 -3.46
N PHE A 385 -13.92 -5.88 -2.21
CA PHE A 385 -14.04 -6.93 -1.19
C PHE A 385 -15.52 -7.25 -0.98
N THR A 386 -15.90 -8.51 -1.18
CA THR A 386 -17.30 -8.94 -1.14
C THR A 386 -17.72 -9.55 0.20
N GLY A 387 -16.76 -9.88 1.08
CA GLY A 387 -17.02 -10.79 2.20
C GLY A 387 -17.61 -12.10 1.68
N ASP A 388 -18.67 -12.57 2.32
CA ASP A 388 -19.41 -13.77 1.91
C ASP A 388 -20.78 -13.47 1.27
N SER A 389 -21.04 -12.18 1.01
CA SER A 389 -22.25 -11.73 0.34
C SER A 389 -22.20 -12.04 -1.15
N SER A 390 -23.36 -12.42 -1.71
CA SER A 390 -23.46 -12.79 -3.13
C SER A 390 -23.12 -11.63 -4.05
N ILE A 391 -22.45 -11.93 -5.16
CA ILE A 391 -22.12 -10.94 -6.20
C ILE A 391 -23.38 -10.28 -6.80
N GLU A 392 -24.52 -10.99 -6.83
CA GLU A 392 -25.77 -10.45 -7.35
C GLU A 392 -26.29 -9.24 -6.55
N ILE A 393 -26.19 -9.28 -5.22
CA ILE A 393 -26.54 -8.15 -4.35
C ILE A 393 -25.56 -6.99 -4.58
N ILE A 394 -24.27 -7.31 -4.68
CA ILE A 394 -23.19 -6.33 -4.75
C ILE A 394 -23.20 -5.59 -6.09
N LYS A 395 -23.32 -6.32 -7.22
CA LYS A 395 -23.27 -5.74 -8.58
C LYS A 395 -24.36 -4.70 -8.79
N ASN A 396 -25.57 -4.97 -8.31
CA ASN A 396 -26.70 -4.04 -8.41
C ASN A 396 -26.43 -2.74 -7.63
N LYS A 397 -25.77 -2.83 -6.48
CA LYS A 397 -25.41 -1.65 -5.67
C LYS A 397 -24.29 -0.85 -6.31
N ILE A 398 -23.27 -1.52 -6.86
CA ILE A 398 -22.13 -0.89 -7.54
C ILE A 398 -22.56 -0.20 -8.84
N HIS A 399 -23.44 -0.84 -9.64
CA HIS A 399 -23.94 -0.27 -10.88
C HIS A 399 -24.64 1.08 -10.69
N ASN A 400 -25.27 1.30 -9.53
CA ASN A 400 -25.96 2.55 -9.20
C ASN A 400 -25.03 3.64 -8.61
N LEU A 401 -23.72 3.37 -8.49
CA LEU A 401 -22.76 4.35 -8.03
C LEU A 401 -22.33 5.27 -9.18
N LYS A 402 -22.12 6.55 -8.88
CA LYS A 402 -21.74 7.53 -9.90
C LYS A 402 -20.45 7.11 -10.63
N ASN A 403 -20.51 7.02 -11.96
CA ASN A 403 -19.39 6.70 -12.84
C ASN A 403 -18.69 5.36 -12.50
N MET A 404 -19.47 4.37 -12.06
CA MET A 404 -19.00 3.01 -11.78
C MET A 404 -19.52 1.99 -12.79
N GLU A 405 -20.39 2.36 -13.73
CA GLU A 405 -21.14 1.47 -14.61
C GLU A 405 -20.23 0.53 -15.41
N ASP A 406 -19.08 1.03 -15.88
CA ASP A 406 -18.07 0.32 -16.68
C ASP A 406 -16.65 0.53 -16.12
N ARG A 407 -16.53 1.05 -14.90
CA ARG A 407 -15.21 1.40 -14.35
C ARG A 407 -14.41 0.12 -14.10
N LYS A 408 -13.15 0.14 -14.55
CA LYS A 408 -12.20 -0.93 -14.28
C LYS A 408 -12.06 -1.25 -12.79
N ILE A 409 -12.14 -2.54 -12.45
CA ILE A 409 -11.83 -3.09 -11.12
C ILE A 409 -10.55 -3.93 -11.23
N ASN A 410 -9.52 -3.57 -10.48
CA ASN A 410 -8.20 -4.20 -10.56
C ASN A 410 -8.15 -5.58 -9.90
N LEU A 411 -8.98 -5.81 -8.87
CA LEU A 411 -9.03 -7.07 -8.15
C LEU A 411 -10.40 -7.24 -7.48
N ILE A 412 -10.97 -8.44 -7.58
CA ILE A 412 -12.18 -8.83 -6.85
C ILE A 412 -11.83 -9.96 -5.86
N LYS A 413 -12.09 -9.76 -4.56
CA LYS A 413 -12.15 -10.90 -3.62
C LYS A 413 -13.40 -11.70 -3.93
N ILE A 414 -13.25 -12.99 -4.22
CA ILE A 414 -14.35 -13.88 -4.57
C ILE A 414 -15.21 -14.16 -3.31
N PRO A 415 -16.54 -13.96 -3.38
CA PRO A 415 -17.48 -14.30 -2.31
C PRO A 415 -17.34 -15.71 -1.74
N HIS A 416 -17.45 -15.86 -0.41
CA HIS A 416 -17.66 -17.12 0.30
C HIS A 416 -16.76 -18.26 -0.18
N HIS A 417 -15.44 -17.99 -0.17
CA HIS A 417 -14.37 -18.88 -0.64
C HIS A 417 -14.57 -19.46 -2.06
N GLY A 418 -15.39 -18.82 -2.90
CA GLY A 418 -15.73 -19.31 -4.24
C GLY A 418 -16.86 -20.33 -4.29
N SER A 419 -17.82 -20.27 -3.36
CA SER A 419 -19.11 -20.97 -3.48
C SER A 419 -19.83 -20.61 -4.78
N LYS A 420 -20.42 -21.60 -5.46
CA LYS A 420 -21.10 -21.38 -6.74
C LYS A 420 -22.25 -20.38 -6.62
N ASP A 421 -23.13 -20.58 -5.65
CA ASP A 421 -24.38 -19.81 -5.51
C ASP A 421 -24.09 -18.32 -5.25
N ASN A 422 -23.11 -18.04 -4.39
CA ASN A 422 -22.71 -16.66 -4.07
C ASN A 422 -22.05 -15.94 -5.26
N ASN A 423 -21.60 -16.67 -6.27
CA ASN A 423 -20.83 -16.14 -7.40
C ASN A 423 -21.60 -16.13 -8.73
N THR A 424 -22.91 -16.41 -8.71
CA THR A 424 -23.77 -16.32 -9.90
C THR A 424 -23.74 -14.91 -10.50
N GLY A 425 -23.23 -14.78 -11.72
CA GLY A 425 -23.08 -13.50 -12.40
C GLY A 425 -21.72 -12.81 -12.23
N LEU A 426 -20.73 -13.48 -11.62
CA LEU A 426 -19.39 -12.91 -11.39
C LEU A 426 -18.64 -12.68 -12.70
N VAL A 427 -18.73 -13.59 -13.66
CA VAL A 427 -18.03 -13.51 -14.95
C VAL A 427 -18.49 -12.27 -15.71
N GLU A 428 -19.80 -12.08 -15.87
CA GLU A 428 -20.37 -10.95 -16.59
C GLU A 428 -20.01 -9.63 -15.91
N PHE A 429 -20.06 -9.60 -14.57
CA PHE A 429 -19.64 -8.44 -13.79
C PHE A 429 -18.16 -8.12 -14.00
N ALA A 430 -17.29 -9.14 -13.96
CA ALA A 430 -15.86 -8.98 -14.18
C ALA A 430 -15.54 -8.50 -15.61
N GLN A 431 -16.25 -9.00 -16.62
CA GLN A 431 -16.12 -8.55 -18.02
C GLN A 431 -16.49 -7.07 -18.18
N VAL A 432 -17.62 -6.65 -17.60
CA VAL A 432 -18.07 -5.24 -17.62
C VAL A 432 -17.04 -4.32 -16.97
N HIS A 433 -16.36 -4.78 -15.93
CA HIS A 433 -15.35 -4.01 -15.19
C HIS A 433 -13.91 -4.32 -15.58
N GLU A 434 -13.66 -4.91 -16.75
CA GLU A 434 -12.31 -5.26 -17.25
C GLU A 434 -11.41 -5.94 -16.18
N CYS A 435 -12.02 -6.79 -15.35
CA CYS A 435 -11.34 -7.44 -14.24
C CYS A 435 -10.92 -8.85 -14.64
N SER A 436 -9.62 -9.11 -14.59
CA SER A 436 -9.05 -10.45 -14.83
C SER A 436 -8.32 -11.03 -13.63
N LYS A 437 -8.36 -10.35 -12.48
CA LYS A 437 -7.62 -10.73 -11.28
C LYS A 437 -8.58 -10.94 -10.13
N PHE A 438 -8.47 -12.10 -9.49
CA PHE A 438 -9.35 -12.51 -8.40
C PHE A 438 -8.52 -12.95 -7.20
N LEU A 439 -9.07 -12.74 -6.02
CA LEU A 439 -8.48 -13.18 -4.75
C LEU A 439 -9.45 -14.13 -4.07
N VAL A 440 -8.99 -15.30 -3.66
CA VAL A 440 -9.82 -16.25 -2.92
C VAL A 440 -9.02 -16.88 -1.80
N THR A 441 -9.63 -16.95 -0.62
CA THR A 441 -9.08 -17.63 0.55
C THR A 441 -9.38 -19.11 0.46
N GLY A 442 -8.36 -19.93 0.68
CA GLY A 442 -8.51 -21.36 0.72
C GLY A 442 -7.19 -22.09 0.88
N GLU A 443 -7.17 -23.34 0.43
CA GLU A 443 -6.01 -24.22 0.56
C GLU A 443 -5.10 -24.15 -0.68
N LYS A 444 -3.83 -24.52 -0.52
CA LYS A 444 -2.86 -24.62 -1.63
C LYS A 444 -3.29 -25.60 -2.72
N LYS A 445 -4.17 -26.55 -2.39
CA LYS A 445 -4.84 -27.45 -3.33
C LYS A 445 -6.33 -27.34 -3.09
N TRP A 446 -7.09 -27.01 -4.13
CA TRP A 446 -8.54 -26.91 -4.01
C TRP A 446 -9.14 -28.26 -3.60
N ASN A 447 -9.97 -28.23 -2.55
CA ASN A 447 -10.87 -29.34 -2.31
C ASN A 447 -12.06 -29.23 -3.27
N LYS A 448 -12.86 -30.29 -3.43
CA LYS A 448 -14.00 -30.29 -4.36
C LYS A 448 -15.13 -29.31 -4.00
N LYS A 449 -15.03 -28.60 -2.87
CA LYS A 449 -16.11 -27.78 -2.32
C LYS A 449 -15.90 -26.29 -2.60
N HIS A 450 -14.70 -25.76 -2.29
CA HIS A 450 -14.40 -24.34 -2.41
C HIS A 450 -12.95 -24.09 -2.86
N PRO A 451 -12.74 -23.21 -3.86
CA PRO A 451 -13.73 -22.68 -4.78
C PRO A 451 -14.36 -23.83 -5.59
N SER A 452 -15.63 -23.64 -5.97
CA SER A 452 -16.33 -24.65 -6.79
C SER A 452 -15.62 -24.81 -8.13
N SER A 453 -15.46 -26.06 -8.60
CA SER A 453 -14.92 -26.34 -9.94
C SER A 453 -15.69 -25.61 -11.03
N ASP A 454 -17.03 -25.54 -10.89
CA ASP A 454 -17.92 -24.90 -11.85
C ASP A 454 -17.71 -23.38 -11.92
N LEU A 455 -17.32 -22.76 -10.80
CA LEU A 455 -16.99 -21.33 -10.78
C LEU A 455 -15.65 -21.08 -11.46
N VAL A 456 -14.66 -21.92 -11.18
CA VAL A 456 -13.33 -21.82 -11.79
C VAL A 456 -13.43 -22.01 -13.31
N GLU A 457 -14.17 -23.01 -13.76
CA GLU A 457 -14.40 -23.25 -15.19
C GLU A 457 -15.12 -22.08 -15.87
N GLU A 458 -16.14 -21.50 -15.23
CA GLU A 458 -16.81 -20.29 -15.74
C GLU A 458 -15.87 -19.09 -15.85
N LEU A 459 -15.01 -18.86 -14.86
CA LEU A 459 -14.03 -17.78 -14.89
C LEU A 459 -13.01 -17.98 -16.01
N VAL A 460 -12.49 -19.21 -16.19
CA VAL A 460 -11.56 -19.55 -17.28
C VAL A 460 -12.21 -19.32 -18.63
N ASN A 461 -13.40 -19.88 -18.85
CA ASN A 461 -14.10 -19.80 -20.13
C ASN A 461 -14.58 -18.38 -20.44
N GLY A 462 -14.94 -17.60 -19.42
CA GLY A 462 -15.51 -16.27 -19.58
C GLY A 462 -14.47 -15.15 -19.68
N ILE A 463 -13.36 -15.24 -18.94
CA ILE A 463 -12.33 -14.20 -18.89
C ILE A 463 -11.18 -14.50 -19.86
N GLY A 464 -10.86 -15.78 -20.07
CA GLY A 464 -9.78 -16.25 -20.94
C GLY A 464 -8.40 -16.26 -20.29
N ASP A 465 -7.37 -16.41 -21.11
CA ASP A 465 -6.00 -16.78 -20.69
C ASP A 465 -5.28 -15.76 -19.79
N ASN A 466 -5.76 -14.51 -19.72
CA ASN A 466 -5.18 -13.45 -18.86
C ASN A 466 -5.78 -13.44 -17.44
N MET A 467 -6.57 -14.45 -17.10
CA MET A 467 -7.21 -14.58 -15.80
C MET A 467 -6.22 -15.10 -14.75
N HIS A 468 -6.19 -14.46 -13.58
CA HIS A 468 -5.41 -14.92 -12.43
C HIS A 468 -6.30 -15.05 -11.18
N ILE A 469 -6.19 -16.18 -10.48
CA ILE A 469 -6.81 -16.40 -9.17
C ILE A 469 -5.68 -16.54 -8.15
N TYR A 470 -5.59 -15.59 -7.22
CA TYR A 470 -4.58 -15.58 -6.16
C TYR A 470 -5.12 -16.23 -4.88
N THR A 471 -4.23 -16.96 -4.20
CA THR A 471 -4.41 -17.35 -2.80
C THR A 471 -3.08 -17.27 -2.06
N ASN A 472 -3.10 -17.07 -0.75
CA ASN A 472 -1.91 -16.97 0.10
C ASN A 472 -0.80 -16.08 -0.51
N VAL A 473 -1.18 -14.85 -0.89
CA VAL A 473 -0.42 -13.89 -1.68
C VAL A 473 0.02 -12.65 -0.88
N GLU A 474 1.17 -12.10 -1.23
CA GLU A 474 1.56 -10.71 -0.99
C GLU A 474 1.68 -10.01 -2.35
N LEU A 475 0.65 -9.21 -2.67
CA LEU A 475 0.46 -8.58 -3.97
C LEU A 475 0.58 -7.06 -3.84
N ASN A 476 1.39 -6.44 -4.69
CA ASN A 476 1.33 -4.98 -4.91
C ASN A 476 0.55 -4.69 -6.18
N ILE A 477 -0.56 -3.95 -6.03
CA ILE A 477 -1.50 -3.72 -7.12
C ILE A 477 -0.97 -2.71 -8.15
N TYR A 478 -0.13 -1.74 -7.74
CA TYR A 478 0.45 -0.77 -8.67
C TYR A 478 1.54 -1.36 -9.55
N GLU A 479 2.29 -2.30 -9.00
CA GLU A 479 3.44 -2.93 -9.65
C GLU A 479 3.05 -4.20 -10.41
N GLU A 480 1.81 -4.66 -10.22
CA GLU A 480 1.36 -6.01 -10.59
C GLU A 480 2.35 -7.10 -10.13
N LYS A 481 3.10 -6.80 -9.07
CA LYS A 481 4.23 -7.58 -8.61
C LYS A 481 3.80 -8.43 -7.44
N ILE A 482 4.12 -9.70 -7.58
CA ILE A 482 3.90 -10.72 -6.58
C ILE A 482 5.21 -10.90 -5.80
N PHE A 483 5.19 -10.59 -4.51
CA PHE A 483 6.36 -10.78 -3.64
C PHE A 483 6.42 -12.20 -3.07
N ARG A 484 5.25 -12.81 -2.94
CA ARG A 484 5.05 -14.20 -2.55
C ARG A 484 3.68 -14.62 -3.06
N ASP A 485 3.61 -15.70 -3.81
CA ASP A 485 2.36 -16.40 -4.11
C ASP A 485 2.52 -17.90 -3.89
N THR A 486 1.37 -18.54 -3.84
CA THR A 486 1.26 -19.88 -4.40
C THR A 486 0.34 -19.72 -5.61
N GLU A 487 0.89 -19.48 -6.81
CA GLU A 487 0.09 -19.54 -8.03
C GLU A 487 -0.42 -20.98 -8.14
N ILE A 488 -1.74 -21.16 -8.07
CA ILE A 488 -2.32 -22.49 -8.09
C ILE A 488 -2.42 -22.91 -9.55
N ASP A 489 -1.74 -24.01 -9.88
CA ASP A 489 -1.90 -24.68 -11.16
C ASP A 489 -3.37 -25.12 -11.29
N MET A 490 -4.11 -24.42 -12.15
CA MET A 490 -5.56 -24.63 -12.30
C MET A 490 -5.90 -25.92 -13.03
N MET A 491 -4.89 -26.56 -13.63
CA MET A 491 -5.00 -27.86 -14.29
C MET A 491 -4.11 -28.85 -13.55
N GLY A 492 -4.60 -29.39 -12.45
CA GLY A 492 -4.03 -30.62 -11.91
C GLY A 492 -4.35 -31.77 -12.86
N ASP A 493 -3.30 -32.32 -13.50
CA ASP A 493 -3.30 -33.70 -14.00
C ASP A 493 -3.55 -34.71 -12.86
#